data_AF-A0A2N1QNT9-F1
#
_entry.id   AF-A0A2N1QNT9-F1
#
_cell.length_a   1.000
_cell.length_b   1.000
_cell.length_c   1.000
_cell.angle_alpha   90.00
_cell.angle_beta   90.00
_cell.angle_gamma   90.00
#
_symmetry.space_group_name_H-M   'P 1'
#
loop_
_entity.id
_entity.type
_entity.pdbx_description
1 polymer ?
#
loop_
_entity_poly.entity_id
_entity_poly.type
_entity_poly.pdbx_seq_one_letter_code
_entity_poly.pdbx_strand_id
1 'polypeptide(L)'
;MIDELLSQDEINALLSGGGFGGGAGNDGSSGDMTAEQQHVLNDIANLFSSSAASVFGMLAGKEVSADIQKTETVSQEELVTSTEAEPFAFRVLAGGLNNAPITMLVTKKGALTLADLMMGGEGKDLPEEASELYLNAAQEGLSQVVGAAFTSMSSLLGGKRLMPENV
;
A
#
# COMPACT_ATOMS: atom_id res chain seq x y z
N MET A 1 6.53 61.28 -4.17
CA MET A 1 5.82 60.06 -3.75
C MET A 1 5.69 59.20 -4.98
N ILE A 2 6.53 58.18 -5.09
CA ILE A 2 6.40 57.11 -6.08
C ILE A 2 6.06 55.88 -5.24
N ASP A 3 4.90 55.30 -5.49
CA ASP A 3 4.48 54.00 -4.98
C ASP A 3 5.48 52.96 -5.50
N GLU A 4 6.29 52.43 -4.59
CA GLU A 4 7.08 51.24 -4.82
C GLU A 4 6.13 50.05 -4.68
N LEU A 5 5.39 49.77 -5.76
CA LEU A 5 4.55 48.57 -5.83
C LEU A 5 5.47 47.35 -5.76
N LEU A 6 5.42 46.66 -4.63
CA LEU A 6 6.11 45.39 -4.41
C LEU A 6 5.76 44.41 -5.53
N SER A 7 6.76 43.68 -6.02
CA SER A 7 6.55 42.65 -7.03
C SER A 7 5.67 41.53 -6.49
N GLN A 8 4.93 40.85 -7.36
CA GLN A 8 4.01 39.80 -6.95
C GLN A 8 4.71 38.63 -6.23
N ASP A 9 6.01 38.45 -6.50
CA ASP A 9 6.87 37.49 -5.81
C ASP A 9 7.20 37.93 -4.37
N GLU A 10 7.42 39.22 -4.14
CA GLU A 10 7.60 39.79 -2.79
C GLU A 10 6.31 39.77 -1.98
N ILE A 11 5.15 39.96 -2.63
CA ILE A 11 3.84 39.82 -2.00
C ILE A 11 3.62 38.37 -1.54
N ASN A 12 3.96 37.38 -2.37
CA ASN A 12 3.85 35.96 -2.01
C ASN A 12 4.80 35.59 -0.87
N ALA A 13 6.02 36.12 -0.87
CA ALA A 13 6.99 35.90 0.21
C ALA A 13 6.53 36.53 1.55
N LEU A 14 5.87 37.68 1.50
CA LEU A 14 5.28 38.30 2.70
C LEU A 14 4.02 37.56 3.17
N LEU A 15 3.20 37.06 2.26
CA LEU A 15 2.00 36.29 2.58
C LEU A 15 2.34 34.91 3.17
N SER A 16 3.43 34.28 2.73
CA SER A 16 3.92 33.01 3.27
C SER A 16 4.77 33.18 4.55
N GLY A 17 5.33 34.36 4.79
CA GLY A 17 6.25 34.65 5.90
C GLY A 17 5.62 35.24 7.17
N GLY A 18 4.31 35.53 7.17
CA GLY A 18 3.62 36.21 8.26
C GLY A 18 3.07 35.29 9.34
N GLY A 19 3.95 34.61 10.10
CA GLY A 19 3.55 33.75 11.21
C GLY A 19 4.61 33.59 12.29
N PHE A 20 4.96 34.68 12.98
CA PHE A 20 5.82 34.60 14.17
C PHE A 20 5.01 34.40 15.45
N GLY A 21 4.97 33.16 15.93
CA GLY A 21 4.62 32.79 17.30
C GLY A 21 5.45 31.56 17.68
N GLY A 22 6.45 31.75 18.54
CA GLY A 22 7.54 30.80 18.77
C GLY A 22 7.14 29.43 19.30
N GLY A 23 7.85 28.42 18.79
CA GLY A 23 7.88 27.04 19.25
C GLY A 23 8.70 26.26 18.22
N ALA A 24 9.67 25.47 18.67
CA ALA A 24 10.53 24.66 17.81
C ALA A 24 9.67 23.78 16.87
N GLY A 25 9.49 24.25 15.63
CA GLY A 25 8.71 23.60 14.60
C GLY A 25 9.65 22.76 13.76
N ASN A 26 9.52 21.44 13.94
CA ASN A 26 9.96 20.41 13.02
C ASN A 26 9.86 20.89 11.56
N ASP A 27 10.95 20.75 10.80
CA ASP A 27 11.00 20.98 9.35
C ASP A 27 10.22 19.86 8.63
N GLY A 28 8.91 19.84 8.89
CA GLY A 28 7.93 18.93 8.35
C GLY A 28 7.60 19.31 6.93
N SER A 29 8.53 19.03 6.01
CA SER A 29 8.20 18.67 4.64
C SER A 29 7.43 17.33 4.64
N SER A 30 6.28 17.27 5.30
CA SER A 30 5.25 16.27 5.00
C SER A 30 4.57 16.75 3.73
N GLY A 31 5.19 16.44 2.59
CA GLY A 31 4.68 16.76 1.27
C GLY A 31 3.31 16.14 1.09
N ASP A 32 2.27 16.96 1.13
CA ASP A 32 0.90 16.56 0.87
C ASP A 32 0.82 16.00 -0.56
N MET A 33 0.18 14.84 -0.74
CA MET A 33 0.02 14.26 -2.08
C MET A 33 -0.83 15.19 -2.94
N THR A 34 -0.45 15.37 -4.21
CA THR A 34 -1.29 16.09 -5.16
C THR A 34 -2.55 15.29 -5.47
N ALA A 35 -3.61 15.94 -5.96
CA ALA A 35 -4.84 15.27 -6.37
C ALA A 35 -4.58 14.18 -7.44
N GLU A 36 -3.63 14.42 -8.35
CA GLU A 36 -3.20 13.45 -9.36
C GLU A 36 -2.52 12.24 -8.72
N GLN A 37 -1.65 12.46 -7.73
CA GLN A 37 -0.99 11.37 -7.00
C GLN A 37 -1.99 10.54 -6.19
N GLN A 38 -2.99 11.18 -5.57
CA GLN A 38 -4.06 10.49 -4.87
C GLN A 38 -4.90 9.63 -5.82
N HIS A 39 -5.20 10.12 -7.03
CA HIS A 39 -5.89 9.32 -8.04
C HIS A 39 -5.08 8.07 -8.42
N VAL A 40 -3.78 8.23 -8.67
CA VAL A 40 -2.89 7.11 -8.98
C VAL A 40 -2.83 6.10 -7.82
N LEU A 41 -2.78 6.59 -6.58
CA LEU A 41 -2.82 5.73 -5.39
C LEU A 41 -4.13 4.91 -5.35
N ASN A 42 -5.26 5.54 -5.63
CA ASN A 42 -6.56 4.85 -5.67
C ASN A 42 -6.63 3.80 -6.78
N ASP A 43 -6.08 4.09 -7.96
CA ASP A 43 -6.02 3.13 -9.07
C ASP A 43 -5.17 1.91 -8.72
N ILE A 44 -4.00 2.13 -8.12
CA ILE A 44 -3.12 1.05 -7.64
C ILE A 44 -3.83 0.24 -6.55
N ALA A 45 -4.48 0.90 -5.59
CA ALA A 45 -5.18 0.22 -4.52
C ALA A 45 -6.33 -0.66 -5.05
N ASN A 46 -7.13 -0.15 -5.98
CA ASN A 46 -8.20 -0.91 -6.65
C ASN A 46 -7.66 -2.14 -7.40
N LEU A 47 -6.50 -1.99 -8.03
CA LEU A 47 -5.83 -3.07 -8.73
C LEU A 47 -5.36 -4.16 -7.75
N PHE A 48 -4.75 -3.81 -6.61
CA PHE A 48 -4.39 -4.80 -5.58
C PHE A 48 -5.63 -5.46 -4.96
N SER A 49 -6.70 -4.69 -4.71
CA SER A 49 -7.95 -5.22 -4.17
C SER A 49 -8.58 -6.25 -5.10
N SER A 50 -8.72 -5.93 -6.38
CA SER A 50 -9.26 -6.86 -7.40
C SER A 50 -8.37 -8.09 -7.60
N SER A 51 -7.04 -7.92 -7.56
CA SER A 51 -6.08 -9.03 -7.63
C SER A 51 -6.22 -9.97 -6.44
N ALA A 52 -6.35 -9.43 -5.22
CA ALA A 52 -6.60 -10.22 -4.02
C ALA A 52 -7.93 -10.97 -4.12
N ALA A 53 -9.02 -10.29 -4.47
CA ALA A 53 -10.33 -10.91 -4.66
C ALA A 53 -10.29 -12.06 -5.68
N SER A 54 -9.61 -11.87 -6.81
CA SER A 54 -9.46 -12.91 -7.83
C SER A 54 -8.67 -14.12 -7.33
N VAL A 55 -7.57 -13.91 -6.60
CA VAL A 55 -6.74 -15.01 -6.07
C VAL A 55 -7.51 -15.78 -4.99
N PHE A 56 -8.08 -15.08 -4.01
CA PHE A 56 -8.91 -15.73 -2.99
C PHE A 56 -10.10 -16.48 -3.60
N GLY A 57 -10.75 -15.90 -4.60
CA GLY A 57 -11.87 -16.55 -5.30
C GLY A 57 -11.45 -17.80 -6.05
N MET A 58 -10.29 -17.76 -6.72
CA MET A 58 -9.71 -18.93 -7.39
C MET A 58 -9.39 -20.05 -6.39
N LEU A 59 -8.68 -19.74 -5.30
CA LEU A 59 -8.29 -20.72 -4.28
C LEU A 59 -9.50 -21.31 -3.56
N ALA A 60 -10.51 -20.48 -3.28
CA ALA A 60 -11.70 -20.90 -2.55
C ALA A 60 -12.81 -21.48 -3.45
N GLY A 61 -12.61 -21.50 -4.78
CA GLY A 61 -13.58 -22.00 -5.75
C GLY A 61 -14.91 -21.26 -5.76
N LYS A 62 -14.92 -19.96 -5.42
CA LYS A 62 -16.13 -19.15 -5.30
C LYS A 62 -15.86 -17.70 -5.66
N GLU A 63 -16.92 -16.96 -5.95
CA GLU A 63 -16.81 -15.52 -6.17
C GLU A 63 -16.49 -14.80 -4.84
N VAL A 64 -15.49 -13.91 -4.88
CA VAL A 64 -15.04 -13.10 -3.76
C VAL A 64 -14.97 -11.65 -4.23
N SER A 65 -15.44 -10.73 -3.40
CA SER A 65 -15.29 -9.28 -3.61
C SER A 65 -14.38 -8.70 -2.52
N ALA A 66 -13.66 -7.64 -2.86
CA ALA A 66 -12.82 -6.89 -1.93
C ALA A 66 -13.03 -5.40 -2.13
N ASP A 67 -13.39 -4.72 -1.03
CA ASP A 67 -13.77 -3.30 -1.03
C ASP A 67 -12.77 -2.48 -0.22
N ILE A 68 -12.32 -1.37 -0.80
CA ILE A 68 -11.39 -0.45 -0.16
C ILE A 68 -12.19 0.53 0.69
N GLN A 69 -11.91 0.54 1.99
CA GLN A 69 -12.61 1.43 2.93
C GLN A 69 -11.95 2.80 3.06
N LYS A 70 -10.61 2.85 2.98
CA LYS A 70 -9.84 4.07 3.19
C LYS A 70 -8.50 3.99 2.46
N THR A 71 -8.06 5.14 1.94
CA THR A 71 -6.73 5.35 1.36
C THR A 71 -6.17 6.64 1.92
N GLU A 72 -5.00 6.59 2.53
CA GLU A 72 -4.38 7.73 3.19
C GLU A 72 -2.86 7.60 3.18
N THR A 73 -2.18 8.72 3.39
CA THR A 73 -0.74 8.74 3.68
C THR A 73 -0.57 8.80 5.19
N VAL A 74 0.21 7.88 5.72
CA VAL A 74 0.57 7.83 7.14
C VAL A 74 2.08 7.74 7.29
N SER A 75 2.59 8.21 8.41
CA SER A 75 3.98 7.97 8.78
C SER A 75 4.21 6.48 9.06
N GLN A 76 5.46 6.03 8.96
CA GLN A 76 5.80 4.65 9.32
C GLN A 76 5.53 4.36 10.80
N GLU A 77 5.71 5.35 11.67
CA GLU A 77 5.43 5.25 13.11
C GLU A 77 3.92 5.05 13.37
N GLU A 78 3.07 5.82 12.69
CA GLU A 78 1.61 5.64 12.75
C GLU A 78 1.20 4.26 12.22
N LEU A 79 1.78 3.80 11.11
CA LEU A 79 1.48 2.48 10.55
C LEU A 79 1.78 1.35 11.55
N VAL A 80 2.92 1.42 12.25
CA VAL A 80 3.30 0.42 13.27
C VAL A 80 2.35 0.47 14.47
N THR A 81 1.92 1.66 14.88
CA THR A 81 1.04 1.84 16.04
C THR A 81 -0.44 1.56 15.76
N SER A 82 -0.89 1.70 14.50
CA SER A 82 -2.28 1.43 14.10
C SER A 82 -2.55 -0.03 13.72
N THR A 83 -1.51 -0.86 13.57
CA THR A 83 -1.64 -2.24 13.13
C THR A 83 -2.01 -3.17 14.30
N GLU A 84 -2.77 -4.23 14.03
CA GLU A 84 -3.14 -5.26 15.01
C GLU A 84 -1.91 -5.90 15.68
N ALA A 85 -2.11 -6.53 16.84
CA ALA A 85 -1.08 -7.35 17.47
C ALA A 85 -0.75 -8.56 16.56
N GLU A 86 0.53 -8.72 16.20
CA GLU A 86 1.06 -9.82 15.36
C GLU A 86 0.50 -9.87 13.92
N PRO A 87 0.69 -8.82 13.10
CA PRO A 87 0.30 -8.87 11.70
C PRO A 87 1.24 -9.78 10.91
N PHE A 88 0.73 -10.38 9.84
CA PHE A 88 1.59 -10.97 8.82
C PHE A 88 2.05 -9.87 7.87
N ALA A 89 3.36 -9.64 7.80
CA ALA A 89 3.96 -8.66 6.91
C ALA A 89 4.63 -9.35 5.73
N PHE A 90 4.19 -9.03 4.52
CA PHE A 90 4.82 -9.48 3.28
C PHE A 90 5.43 -8.28 2.56
N ARG A 91 6.72 -8.37 2.23
CA ARG A 91 7.44 -7.31 1.55
C ARG A 91 8.17 -7.85 0.33
N VAL A 92 8.06 -7.12 -0.77
CA VAL A 92 8.80 -7.38 -2.01
C VAL A 92 9.27 -6.06 -2.62
N LEU A 93 10.31 -6.11 -3.45
CA LEU A 93 10.73 -4.96 -4.24
C LEU A 93 10.11 -5.05 -5.64
N ALA A 94 9.55 -3.93 -6.11
CA ALA A 94 8.97 -3.87 -7.45
C ALA A 94 10.07 -3.61 -8.49
N GLY A 95 10.62 -4.69 -9.05
CA GLY A 95 11.49 -4.63 -10.23
C GLY A 95 10.76 -3.98 -11.40
N GLY A 96 11.44 -3.06 -12.09
CA GLY A 96 10.81 -2.21 -13.12
C GLY A 96 10.22 -0.89 -12.59
N LEU A 97 10.13 -0.72 -11.26
CA LEU A 97 9.77 0.53 -10.58
C LEU A 97 10.88 0.98 -9.61
N ASN A 98 12.13 1.00 -10.07
CA ASN A 98 13.29 1.41 -9.27
C ASN A 98 13.38 0.70 -7.91
N ASN A 99 12.94 -0.56 -7.85
CA ASN A 99 12.90 -1.37 -6.63
C ASN A 99 12.11 -0.71 -5.50
N ALA A 100 11.03 0.00 -5.84
CA ALA A 100 10.10 0.55 -4.87
C ALA A 100 9.58 -0.59 -3.95
N PRO A 101 9.64 -0.42 -2.62
CA PRO A 101 9.17 -1.45 -1.70
C PRO A 101 7.65 -1.49 -1.71
N ILE A 102 7.10 -2.69 -1.82
CA ILE A 102 5.68 -2.97 -1.63
C ILE A 102 5.56 -3.80 -0.37
N THR A 103 4.80 -3.29 0.60
CA THR A 103 4.51 -3.98 1.85
C THR A 103 3.00 -4.20 1.95
N MET A 104 2.60 -5.45 2.12
CA MET A 104 1.23 -5.84 2.47
C MET A 104 1.21 -6.28 3.93
N LEU A 105 0.31 -5.68 4.71
CA LEU A 105 0.02 -6.10 6.06
C LEU A 105 -1.32 -6.84 6.05
N VAL A 106 -1.33 -8.05 6.58
CA VAL A 106 -2.51 -8.91 6.63
C VAL A 106 -2.73 -9.31 8.07
N THR A 107 -4.00 -9.35 8.50
CA THR A 107 -4.34 -9.86 9.83
C THR A 107 -3.90 -11.31 9.96
N LYS A 108 -3.56 -11.75 11.19
CA LYS A 108 -3.19 -13.15 11.46
C LYS A 108 -4.23 -14.13 10.91
N LYS A 109 -5.52 -13.83 11.14
CA LYS A 109 -6.64 -14.61 10.59
C LYS A 109 -6.65 -14.62 9.06
N GLY A 110 -6.43 -13.47 8.42
CA GLY A 110 -6.39 -13.37 6.96
C GLY A 110 -5.27 -14.21 6.34
N ALA A 111 -4.07 -14.15 6.92
CA ALA A 111 -2.92 -14.94 6.47
C ALA A 111 -3.16 -16.45 6.64
N LEU A 112 -3.71 -16.87 7.78
CA LEU A 112 -4.06 -18.28 8.02
C LEU A 112 -5.17 -18.77 7.09
N THR A 113 -6.17 -17.92 6.82
CA THR A 113 -7.24 -18.23 5.86
C THR A 113 -6.65 -18.45 4.47
N LEU A 114 -5.77 -17.55 4.02
CA LEU A 114 -5.09 -17.68 2.73
C LEU A 114 -4.24 -18.96 2.65
N ALA A 115 -3.46 -19.25 3.69
CA ALA A 115 -2.65 -20.45 3.77
C ALA A 115 -3.49 -21.74 3.71
N ASP A 116 -4.59 -21.80 4.45
CA ASP A 116 -5.49 -22.97 4.42
C ASP A 116 -6.09 -23.18 3.02
N LEU A 117 -6.56 -22.11 2.38
CA LEU A 117 -7.06 -22.16 1.00
C LEU A 117 -5.99 -22.60 0.00
N MET A 118 -4.76 -22.12 0.15
CA MET A 118 -3.60 -22.55 -0.65
C MET A 118 -3.29 -24.05 -0.50
N MET A 119 -3.59 -24.63 0.66
CA MET A 119 -3.44 -26.06 0.93
C MET A 119 -4.68 -26.89 0.54
N GLY A 120 -5.69 -26.27 -0.08
CA GLY A 120 -6.92 -26.92 -0.52
C GLY A 120 -7.99 -27.05 0.57
N GLY A 121 -7.86 -26.31 1.67
CA GLY A 121 -8.84 -26.22 2.74
C GLY A 121 -10.01 -25.29 2.42
N GLU A 122 -10.86 -25.03 3.43
CA GLU A 122 -12.08 -24.21 3.30
C GLU A 122 -11.98 -22.83 3.98
N GLY A 123 -10.88 -22.56 4.69
CA GLY A 123 -10.63 -21.33 5.46
C GLY A 123 -11.43 -21.22 6.76
N LYS A 124 -11.88 -22.35 7.33
CA LYS A 124 -12.78 -22.39 8.50
C LYS A 124 -12.08 -22.80 9.79
N ASP A 125 -11.36 -23.92 9.76
CA ASP A 125 -10.70 -24.51 10.94
C ASP A 125 -9.23 -24.12 10.96
N LEU A 126 -8.96 -22.87 11.36
CA LEU A 126 -7.63 -22.28 11.34
C LEU A 126 -6.88 -22.56 12.66
N PRO A 127 -5.56 -22.84 12.61
CA PRO A 127 -4.77 -23.00 13.82
C PRO A 127 -4.63 -21.66 14.57
N GLU A 128 -4.38 -21.71 15.88
CA GLU A 128 -4.14 -20.49 16.66
C GLU A 128 -2.81 -19.80 16.30
N GLU A 129 -1.82 -20.58 15.86
CA GLU A 129 -0.49 -20.09 15.48
C GLU A 129 -0.14 -20.54 14.06
N ALA A 130 0.61 -19.70 13.34
CA ALA A 130 1.11 -20.02 12.02
C ALA A 130 2.38 -20.86 12.14
N SER A 131 2.28 -22.16 11.85
CA SER A 131 3.45 -23.01 11.67
C SER A 131 4.25 -22.62 10.43
N GLU A 132 5.48 -23.09 10.28
CA GLU A 132 6.30 -22.84 9.07
C GLU A 132 5.56 -23.20 7.77
N LEU A 133 4.78 -24.27 7.78
CA LEU A 133 3.96 -24.67 6.63
C LEU A 133 2.91 -23.61 6.29
N TYR A 134 2.20 -23.09 7.30
CA TYR A 134 1.21 -22.02 7.12
C TYR A 134 1.88 -20.71 6.69
N LEU A 135 3.04 -20.37 7.24
CA LEU A 135 3.80 -19.18 6.85
C LEU A 135 4.21 -19.26 5.36
N ASN A 136 4.74 -20.40 4.92
CA ASN A 136 5.14 -20.62 3.52
C ASN A 136 3.92 -20.58 2.57
N ALA A 137 2.81 -21.22 2.96
CA ALA A 137 1.59 -21.20 2.16
C ALA A 137 1.00 -19.78 2.05
N ALA A 138 1.01 -19.00 3.14
CA ALA A 138 0.59 -17.60 3.12
C ALA A 138 1.52 -16.74 2.24
N GLN A 139 2.83 -16.93 2.33
CA GLN A 139 3.81 -16.23 1.48
C GLN A 139 3.56 -16.50 0.00
N GLU A 140 3.33 -17.76 -0.39
CA GLU A 140 3.02 -18.13 -1.77
C GLU A 140 1.70 -17.50 -2.24
N GLY A 141 0.66 -17.55 -1.41
CA GLY A 141 -0.62 -16.91 -1.71
C GLY A 141 -0.48 -15.40 -1.93
N LEU A 142 0.28 -14.70 -1.08
CA LEU A 142 0.55 -13.27 -1.24
C LEU A 142 1.42 -12.97 -2.46
N SER A 143 2.35 -13.87 -2.79
CA SER A 143 3.14 -13.80 -4.02
C SER A 143 2.27 -13.90 -5.27
N GLN A 144 1.24 -14.75 -5.27
CA GLN A 144 0.25 -14.81 -6.35
C GLN A 144 -0.56 -13.51 -6.46
N VAL A 145 -0.96 -12.91 -5.33
CA VAL A 145 -1.65 -11.61 -5.32
C VAL A 145 -0.77 -10.51 -5.94
N VAL A 146 0.50 -10.40 -5.52
CA VAL A 146 1.41 -9.41 -6.11
C VAL A 146 1.68 -9.70 -7.59
N GLY A 147 1.86 -10.96 -7.97
CA GLY A 147 2.08 -11.34 -9.36
C GLY A 147 0.90 -10.96 -10.28
N ALA A 148 -0.32 -11.21 -9.81
CA ALA A 148 -1.54 -10.78 -10.51
C ALA A 148 -1.62 -9.26 -10.63
N ALA A 149 -1.32 -8.54 -9.54
CA ALA A 149 -1.28 -7.08 -9.53
C ALA A 149 -0.22 -6.54 -10.52
N PHE A 150 0.98 -7.09 -10.52
CA PHE A 150 2.06 -6.65 -11.42
C PHE A 150 1.73 -6.89 -12.89
N THR A 151 1.03 -7.98 -13.20
CA THR A 151 0.55 -8.25 -14.56
C THR A 151 -0.45 -7.18 -15.02
N SER A 152 -1.42 -6.86 -14.18
CA SER A 152 -2.40 -5.79 -14.45
C SER A 152 -1.72 -4.42 -14.58
N MET A 153 -0.77 -4.12 -13.70
CA MET A 153 -0.07 -2.84 -13.68
C MET A 153 0.89 -2.68 -14.87
N SER A 154 1.57 -3.75 -15.28
CA SER A 154 2.38 -3.79 -16.50
C SER A 154 1.55 -3.40 -17.72
N SER A 155 0.31 -3.88 -17.80
CA SER A 155 -0.62 -3.55 -18.89
C SER A 155 -0.95 -2.05 -18.92
N LEU A 156 -1.18 -1.44 -17.75
CA LEU A 156 -1.42 0.00 -17.63
C LEU A 156 -0.19 0.85 -18.00
N LEU A 157 1.01 0.34 -17.73
CA LEU A 157 2.28 1.00 -18.03
C LEU A 157 2.80 0.72 -19.45
N GLY A 158 1.92 0.28 -20.37
CA GLY A 158 2.29 0.05 -21.77
C GLY A 158 3.18 -1.18 -21.99
N GLY A 159 3.01 -2.23 -21.18
CA GLY A 159 3.78 -3.47 -21.27
C GLY A 159 5.14 -3.42 -20.60
N LYS A 160 5.40 -2.41 -19.76
CA LYS A 160 6.62 -2.34 -18.96
C LYS A 160 6.64 -3.50 -17.96
N ARG A 161 7.61 -4.38 -18.12
CA ARG A 161 7.75 -5.59 -17.29
C ARG A 161 7.95 -5.21 -15.81
N LEU A 162 7.00 -5.63 -14.98
CA LEU A 162 7.09 -5.58 -13.52
C LEU A 162 7.29 -6.97 -12.96
N MET A 163 8.26 -7.13 -12.07
CA MET A 163 8.63 -8.43 -11.51
C MET A 163 8.95 -8.25 -10.02
N PRO A 164 8.51 -9.15 -9.14
CA PRO A 164 8.94 -9.11 -7.75
C PRO A 164 10.43 -9.46 -7.68
N GLU A 165 11.21 -8.62 -7.00
CA GLU A 165 12.62 -8.87 -6.65
C GLU A 165 12.72 -9.13 -5.14
N ASN A 166 13.58 -10.08 -4.76
CA ASN A 166 13.84 -10.49 -3.38
C ASN A 166 12.57 -10.95 -2.63
N VAL A 167 11.89 -11.97 -3.16
CA VAL A 167 10.78 -12.68 -2.48
C VAL A 167 11.31 -13.66 -1.44
#